data_AF-A0A1A8HSG8-F1
#
_entry.id   AF-A0A1A8HSG8-F1
#
_cell.length_a   1.000
_cell.length_b   1.000
_cell.length_c   1.000
_cell.angle_alpha   90.00
_cell.angle_beta   90.00
_cell.angle_gamma   90.00
#
_symmetry.space_group_name_H-M   'P 1'
#
loop_
_entity.id
_entity.type
_entity.pdbx_description
1 polymer ?
#
loop_
_entity_poly.entity_id
_entity_poly.type
_entity_poly.pdbx_seq_one_letter_code
_entity_poly.pdbx_strand_id
1 'polypeptide(L)'
;GSNYSSYCMNGGECMHPQDNNRPFCNCKESFSGIRCEHDVIKTYMLDNIEPMIGIIFGAFMVLVFLAILLYCFAYKRCTHSTPLIKPAPSENSV
;
A
#
# COMPACT_ATOMS: atom_id res chain seq x y z
N GLY A 1 -48.15 2.78 13.36
CA GLY A 1 -46.82 3.39 13.38
C GLY A 1 -45.83 2.40 12.84
N SER A 2 -45.15 2.73 11.74
CA SER A 2 -44.11 1.87 11.18
C SER A 2 -43.24 2.66 10.20
N ASN A 3 -42.46 3.59 10.74
CA ASN A 3 -41.46 4.35 9.99
C ASN A 3 -40.11 3.59 9.97
N TYR A 4 -40.15 2.27 9.81
CA TYR A 4 -38.97 1.39 9.79
C TYR A 4 -38.45 1.13 8.37
N SER A 5 -39.16 1.59 7.33
CA SER A 5 -38.72 1.44 5.93
C SER A 5 -37.38 2.15 5.66
N SER A 6 -37.00 3.14 6.47
CA SER A 6 -35.72 3.84 6.40
C SER A 6 -34.70 3.42 7.48
N TYR A 7 -35.02 2.40 8.30
CA TYR A 7 -34.09 1.93 9.32
C TYR A 7 -32.90 1.22 8.67
N CYS A 8 -33.15 0.27 7.78
CA CYS A 8 -32.11 -0.39 6.99
C CYS A 8 -31.71 0.49 5.79
N MET A 9 -30.43 0.77 5.65
CA MET A 9 -29.84 1.50 4.54
C MET A 9 -29.50 0.55 3.37
N ASN A 10 -29.11 1.13 2.23
CA ASN A 10 -28.57 0.40 1.08
C ASN A 10 -29.45 -0.76 0.56
N GLY A 11 -30.77 -0.62 0.75
CA GLY A 11 -31.75 -1.63 0.34
C GLY A 11 -31.69 -2.92 1.16
N GLY A 12 -31.21 -2.86 2.41
CA GLY A 12 -31.33 -3.94 3.38
C GLY A 12 -32.78 -4.21 3.78
N GLU A 13 -33.09 -5.46 4.10
CA GLU A 13 -34.45 -5.89 4.45
C GLU A 13 -34.66 -5.83 5.97
N CYS A 14 -35.73 -5.18 6.40
CA CYS A 14 -36.03 -5.02 7.82
C CYS A 14 -36.78 -6.26 8.35
N MET A 15 -36.15 -6.99 9.27
CA MET A 15 -36.74 -8.14 9.96
C MET A 15 -37.16 -7.76 11.38
N HIS A 16 -38.33 -8.21 11.80
CA HIS A 16 -38.86 -8.00 13.16
C HIS A 16 -39.10 -9.35 13.85
N PRO A 17 -38.16 -9.83 14.68
CA PRO A 17 -38.33 -11.07 15.42
C PRO A 17 -39.46 -10.93 16.45
N GLN A 18 -40.37 -11.90 16.53
CA GLN A 18 -41.49 -11.88 17.48
C GLN A 18 -41.02 -11.88 18.95
N ASP A 19 -39.82 -12.43 19.21
CA ASP A 19 -39.26 -12.56 20.57
C ASP A 19 -38.47 -11.33 21.04
N ASN A 20 -38.17 -10.38 20.15
CA ASN A 20 -37.32 -9.24 20.48
C ASN A 20 -37.89 -7.96 19.87
N ASN A 21 -38.22 -6.98 20.71
CA ASN A 21 -38.88 -5.73 20.31
C ASN A 21 -37.99 -4.78 19.48
N ARG A 22 -36.84 -5.26 18.98
CA ARG A 22 -35.85 -4.46 18.21
C ARG A 22 -35.78 -4.96 16.77
N PRO A 23 -35.89 -4.07 15.76
CA PRO A 23 -35.72 -4.43 14.37
C PRO A 23 -34.25 -4.78 14.05
N PHE A 24 -34.04 -5.78 13.20
CA PHE A 24 -32.73 -6.18 12.67
C PHE A 24 -32.72 -6.05 11.15
N CYS A 25 -31.57 -5.74 10.55
CA CYS A 25 -31.43 -5.57 9.11
C CYS A 25 -30.70 -6.75 8.47
N ASN A 26 -31.32 -7.36 7.46
CA ASN A 26 -30.66 -8.29 6.56
C ASN A 26 -29.94 -7.51 5.45
N CYS A 27 -28.61 -7.49 5.47
CA CYS A 27 -27.83 -6.73 4.51
C CYS A 27 -27.59 -7.53 3.22
N LYS A 28 -27.45 -6.80 2.10
CA LYS A 28 -26.96 -7.38 0.85
C LYS A 28 -25.47 -7.69 0.96
N GLU A 29 -24.98 -8.60 0.12
CA GLU A 29 -23.61 -9.11 0.14
C GLU A 29 -22.51 -8.02 0.12
N SER A 30 -22.78 -6.85 -0.48
CA SER A 30 -21.84 -5.72 -0.53
C SER A 30 -21.91 -4.75 0.65
N PHE A 31 -22.80 -4.96 1.62
CA PHE A 31 -23.02 -4.04 2.74
C PHE A 31 -23.00 -4.75 4.10
N SER A 32 -22.55 -4.05 5.13
CA SER A 32 -22.46 -4.55 6.51
C SER A 32 -22.79 -3.44 7.51
N GLY A 33 -22.88 -3.79 8.79
CA GLY A 33 -23.27 -2.88 9.87
C GLY A 33 -24.70 -3.11 10.36
N ILE A 34 -25.06 -2.47 11.48
CA ILE A 34 -26.34 -2.69 12.17
C ILE A 34 -27.52 -2.25 11.29
N ARG A 35 -27.27 -1.28 10.42
CA ARG A 35 -28.23 -0.71 9.48
C ARG A 35 -27.78 -0.89 8.03
N CYS A 36 -26.82 -1.77 7.76
CA CYS A 36 -26.21 -1.95 6.44
C CYS A 36 -25.54 -0.67 5.90
N GLU A 37 -24.96 0.15 6.79
CA GLU A 37 -24.36 1.44 6.47
C GLU A 37 -22.95 1.36 5.87
N HIS A 38 -22.21 0.27 6.10
CA HIS A 38 -20.84 0.09 5.64
C HIS A 38 -20.80 -0.66 4.31
N ASP A 39 -19.98 -0.19 3.37
CA ASP A 39 -19.69 -0.89 2.12
C ASP A 39 -18.52 -1.85 2.36
N VAL A 40 -18.79 -3.14 2.21
CA VAL A 40 -17.87 -4.22 2.52
C VAL A 40 -16.67 -4.18 1.59
N ILE A 41 -16.88 -3.95 0.30
CA ILE A 41 -15.83 -3.89 -0.70
C ILE A 41 -14.90 -2.71 -0.41
N LYS A 42 -15.45 -1.53 -0.11
CA LYS A 42 -14.62 -0.36 0.21
C LYS A 42 -13.84 -0.54 1.49
N THR A 43 -14.46 -1.13 2.52
CA THR A 43 -13.79 -1.41 3.79
C THR A 43 -12.62 -2.36 3.59
N TYR A 44 -12.81 -3.45 2.84
CA TYR A 44 -11.73 -4.36 2.50
C TYR A 44 -10.64 -3.69 1.66
N MET A 45 -11.00 -2.89 0.65
CA MET A 45 -10.00 -2.20 -0.16
C MET A 45 -9.17 -1.24 0.70
N LEU A 46 -9.80 -0.48 1.60
CA LEU A 46 -9.09 0.49 2.44
C LEU A 46 -8.15 -0.20 3.44
N ASP A 47 -8.61 -1.29 4.06
CA ASP A 47 -7.82 -2.11 5.00
C ASP A 47 -6.62 -2.78 4.31
N ASN A 48 -6.77 -3.20 3.04
CA ASN A 48 -5.67 -3.77 2.27
C ASN A 48 -4.71 -2.71 1.70
N ILE A 49 -5.20 -1.50 1.40
CA ILE A 49 -4.37 -0.41 0.87
C ILE A 49 -3.47 0.19 1.96
N GLU A 50 -3.95 0.25 3.21
CA GLU A 50 -3.20 0.83 4.34
C GLU A 50 -1.81 0.18 4.56
N PRO A 51 -1.67 -1.15 4.68
CA PRO A 51 -0.36 -1.79 4.83
C PRO A 51 0.42 -1.85 3.51
N MET A 52 -0.25 -1.87 2.35
CA MET A 52 0.41 -2.00 1.05
C MET A 52 1.32 -0.80 0.75
N ILE A 53 0.92 0.40 1.17
CA ILE A 53 1.73 1.62 1.02
C ILE A 53 3.09 1.46 1.71
N GLY A 54 3.11 0.95 2.94
CA GLY A 54 4.34 0.75 3.71
C GLY A 54 5.30 -0.25 3.06
N ILE A 55 4.76 -1.35 2.50
CA ILE A 55 5.55 -2.38 1.81
C ILE A 55 6.22 -1.80 0.57
N ILE A 56 5.50 -1.01 -0.23
CA ILE A 56 6.01 -0.40 -1.46
C ILE A 56 7.15 0.57 -1.14
N PHE A 57 6.95 1.48 -0.19
CA PHE A 57 8.00 2.42 0.22
C PHE A 57 9.21 1.73 0.82
N GLY A 58 9.00 0.71 1.66
CA GLY A 58 10.08 -0.09 2.24
C GLY A 58 10.91 -0.80 1.18
N ALA A 59 10.27 -1.47 0.22
CA ALA A 59 10.95 -2.15 -0.87
C ALA A 59 11.75 -1.17 -1.74
N PHE A 60 11.16 -0.01 -2.08
CA PHE A 60 11.84 1.02 -2.86
C PHE A 60 13.09 1.56 -2.14
N MET A 61 13.00 1.86 -0.84
CA MET A 61 14.13 2.33 -0.04
C MET A 61 15.28 1.31 0.01
N VAL A 62 14.95 0.02 0.15
CA VAL A 62 15.95 -1.06 0.15
C VAL A 62 16.64 -1.16 -1.21
N LEU A 63 15.89 -1.08 -2.32
CA LEU A 63 16.47 -1.12 -3.67
C LEU A 63 17.41 0.06 -3.94
N VAL A 64 17.02 1.28 -3.53
CA VAL A 64 17.86 2.48 -3.65
C VAL A 64 19.12 2.33 -2.81
N PHE A 65 19.01 1.85 -1.57
CA PHE A 65 20.17 1.64 -0.70
C PHE A 65 21.15 0.62 -1.29
N LEU A 66 20.65 -0.51 -1.80
CA LEU A 66 21.48 -1.51 -2.47
C LEU A 66 22.15 -0.94 -3.73
N ALA A 67 21.43 -0.17 -4.55
CA ALA A 67 21.99 0.48 -5.71
C ALA A 67 23.12 1.46 -5.34
N ILE A 68 22.94 2.25 -4.28
CA ILE A 68 23.98 3.16 -3.75
C ILE A 68 25.19 2.37 -3.26
N LEU A 69 25.01 1.27 -2.51
CA LEU A 69 26.12 0.44 -2.06
C LEU A 69 26.89 -0.17 -3.21
N LEU A 70 26.20 -0.71 -4.22
CA LEU A 70 26.81 -1.27 -5.43
C LEU A 70 27.56 -0.20 -6.22
N TYR A 71 26.97 0.98 -6.37
CA TYR A 71 27.60 2.14 -7.00
C TYR A 71 28.87 2.55 -6.25
N CYS A 72 28.80 2.72 -4.93
CA CYS A 72 29.94 3.05 -4.08
C CYS A 72 31.04 1.98 -4.15
N PHE A 73 30.68 0.70 -4.17
CA PHE A 73 31.62 -0.40 -4.30
C PHE A 73 32.31 -0.43 -5.66
N ALA A 74 31.56 -0.26 -6.74
CA ALA A 74 32.09 -0.15 -8.10
C ALA A 74 33.02 1.07 -8.22
N TYR A 75 32.59 2.23 -7.71
CA TYR A 75 33.39 3.44 -7.69
C TYR A 75 34.69 3.25 -6.91
N LYS A 76 34.64 2.71 -5.69
CA LYS A 76 35.85 2.40 -4.90
C LYS A 76 36.77 1.43 -5.64
N ARG A 77 36.21 0.37 -6.24
CA ARG A 77 36.98 -0.62 -7.00
C ARG A 77 37.66 0.03 -8.21
N CYS A 78 36.98 0.87 -8.97
CA CYS A 78 37.57 1.62 -10.08
C CYS A 78 38.69 2.57 -9.63
N THR A 79 38.51 3.27 -8.51
CA THR A 79 39.57 4.13 -7.96
C THR A 79 40.79 3.34 -7.50
N HIS A 80 40.60 2.14 -6.94
CA HIS A 80 41.69 1.27 -6.52
C HIS A 80 42.34 0.51 -7.68
N SER A 81 41.62 0.30 -8.78
CA SER A 81 42.10 -0.36 -10.01
C SER A 81 42.77 0.58 -11.00
N THR A 82 43.00 1.85 -10.66
CA THR A 82 43.76 2.77 -11.53
C THR A 82 45.25 2.72 -11.16
N PRO A 83 46.11 1.96 -11.88
CA PRO A 83 47.53 2.24 -11.86
C PRO A 83 47.77 3.59 -12.56
N LEU A 84 48.69 4.38 -12.00
CA LEU A 84 49.18 5.64 -12.55
C LEU A 84 49.41 5.56 -14.06
N ILE A 85 48.51 6.12 -14.87
CA ILE A 85 48.91 6.61 -16.20
C ILE A 85 49.68 7.90 -15.93
N LYS A 86 50.99 7.74 -15.72
CA LYS A 86 51.96 8.82 -15.88
C LYS A 86 51.83 9.27 -17.35
N PRO A 87 51.47 10.53 -17.69
CA PRO A 87 51.68 11.01 -19.05
C PRO A 87 53.18 10.85 -19.35
N ALA A 88 53.48 10.17 -20.47
CA ALA A 88 54.85 9.91 -20.91
C ALA A 88 55.64 11.23 -21.04
N PRO A 89 56.96 11.23 -20.77
CA PRO A 89 57.77 12.40 -21.06
C PRO A 89 57.84 12.55 -22.58
N SER A 90 57.34 13.68 -23.11
CA SER A 90 57.63 14.08 -24.48
C SER A 90 59.11 14.43 -24.56
N GLU A 91 59.93 13.48 -25.01
CA GLU A 91 61.24 13.79 -25.57
C GLU A 91 61.03 14.59 -26.86
N ASN A 92 61.26 15.90 -26.80
CA ASN A 92 61.54 16.69 -27.99
C ASN A 92 62.99 17.16 -27.87
N SER A 93 63.90 16.37 -28.44
CA SER A 93 65.30 16.71 -28.69
C SER A 93 65.41 17.16 -30.16
N VAL A 94 65.63 18.46 -30.41
CA VAL A 94 66.63 19.07 -31.31
C VAL A 94 66.77 20.54 -30.92
#